data_AF-A0A1F9PD73-F1
#
_entry.id   AF-A0A1F9PD73-F1
#
_cell.length_a   1.000
_cell.length_b   1.000
_cell.length_c   1.000
_cell.angle_alpha   90.00
_cell.angle_beta   90.00
_cell.angle_gamma   90.00
#
_symmetry.space_group_name_H-M   'P 1'
#
loop_
_entity.id
_entity.type
_entity.pdbx_description
1 polymer ?
#
loop_
_entity_poly.entity_id
_entity_poly.type
_entity_poly.pdbx_seq_one_letter_code
_entity_poly.pdbx_strand_id
1 'polypeptide(L)' 'MENELKQLDIDNLPLPRLVEELRLAAKNCQCEGTREAVFTARGRDNIVNCLACEPIYQVLEPLEKALEILKKER' A
#
# COMPACT_ATOMS: atom_id res chain seq x y z
N MET A 1 3.12 19.75 21.31
CA MET A 1 2.64 18.49 20.70
C MET A 1 3.78 17.55 20.25
N GLU A 2 5.06 17.91 20.47
CA GLU A 2 6.21 17.03 20.09
C GLU A 2 6.43 15.82 21.01
N ASN A 3 5.77 15.75 22.17
CA ASN A 3 6.01 14.70 23.18
C ASN A 3 5.12 13.45 23.04
N GLU A 4 3.99 13.53 22.35
CA GLU A 4 3.05 12.39 22.26
C GLU A 4 3.47 11.39 21.17
N LEU A 5 4.11 11.85 20.09
CA LEU A 5 4.64 11.00 19.02
C LEU A 5 5.86 10.16 19.44
N LYS A 6 6.72 10.70 20.31
CA LYS A 6 7.93 9.99 20.81
C LYS A 6 7.63 8.84 21.78
N GLN A 7 6.41 8.76 22.32
CA GLN A 7 5.99 7.69 23.23
C GLN A 7 5.07 6.65 22.57
N LEU A 8 4.70 6.85 21.30
CA LEU A 8 3.89 5.89 20.58
C LEU A 8 4.72 4.65 20.26
N ASP A 9 4.35 3.52 20.86
CA ASP A 9 4.89 2.21 20.53
C ASP A 9 4.33 1.78 19.16
N ILE A 10 5.06 2.17 18.11
CA ILE A 10 4.67 1.93 16.71
C ILE A 10 4.48 0.44 16.44
N ASP A 11 5.26 -0.42 17.09
CA ASP A 11 5.17 -1.88 16.89
C ASP A 11 3.86 -2.45 17.46
N ASN A 12 3.23 -1.76 18.42
CA ASN A 12 1.91 -2.08 18.96
C ASN A 12 0.76 -1.30 18.30
N LEU A 13 1.04 -0.45 17.30
CA LEU A 13 -0.03 0.21 16.54
C LEU A 13 -0.69 -0.79 15.58
N PRO A 14 -2.00 -0.63 15.30
CA PRO A 14 -2.67 -1.44 14.28
C PRO A 14 -2.13 -1.17 12.87
N LEU A 15 -1.47 -0.03 12.65
CA LEU A 15 -0.99 0.43 11.36
C LEU A 15 0.06 -0.50 10.71
N PRO A 16 1.18 -0.89 11.38
CA PRO A 16 2.13 -1.84 10.79
C PRO A 16 1.48 -3.16 10.35
N ARG A 17 0.63 -3.73 11.22
CA ARG A 17 -0.09 -4.97 10.90
C ARG A 17 -1.03 -4.81 9.70
N LEU A 18 -1.77 -3.71 9.63
CA LEU A 18 -2.65 -3.39 8.50
C LEU A 18 -1.85 -3.25 7.19
N VAL A 19 -0.69 -2.59 7.22
CA VAL A 19 0.20 -2.47 6.06
C VAL A 19 0.71 -3.83 5.62
N GLU A 20 1.07 -4.73 6.53
CA GLU A 20 1.49 -6.09 6.19
C GLU A 20 0.36 -6.93 5.58
N GLU A 21 -0.85 -6.87 6.14
CA GLU A 21 -2.02 -7.57 5.59
C GLU A 21 -2.38 -7.07 4.19
N LEU A 22 -2.31 -5.75 3.95
CA LEU A 22 -2.53 -5.15 2.63
C LEU A 22 -1.41 -5.49 1.63
N ARG A 23 -0.14 -5.57 2.06
CA ARG A 23 0.96 -6.06 1.22
C ARG A 23 0.78 -7.51 0.82
N LEU A 24 0.28 -8.35 1.74
CA LEU A 24 -0.03 -9.74 1.46
C LEU A 24 -1.19 -9.86 0.48
N ALA A 25 -2.25 -9.06 0.66
CA ALA A 25 -3.37 -8.98 -0.26
C ALA A 25 -2.93 -8.53 -1.66
N ALA A 26 -2.08 -7.51 -1.76
CA ALA A 26 -1.51 -7.04 -3.02
C ALA A 26 -0.67 -8.12 -3.73
N LYS A 27 0.19 -8.84 -3.00
CA LYS A 27 1.00 -9.95 -3.55
C LYS A 27 0.16 -11.12 -4.04
N ASN A 28 -0.95 -11.41 -3.37
CA ASN A 28 -1.87 -12.48 -3.74
C ASN A 28 -2.89 -12.05 -4.79
N CYS A 29 -2.89 -10.78 -5.19
CA CYS A 29 -3.81 -10.25 -6.18
C CYS A 29 -3.32 -10.65 -7.59
N GLN A 30 -3.84 -11.77 -8.10
CA GLN A 30 -3.47 -12.32 -9.41
C GLN A 30 -4.17 -11.54 -10.54
N CYS A 31 -3.44 -10.66 -11.22
CA CYS A 31 -3.93 -9.92 -12.40
C CYS A 31 -3.62 -10.63 -13.74
N GLU A 32 -2.82 -11.69 -13.73
CA GLU A 32 -2.38 -12.38 -14.96
C GLU A 32 -3.57 -12.99 -15.72
N GLY A 33 -3.72 -12.62 -17.00
CA GLY A 33 -4.74 -13.19 -17.89
C GLY A 33 -6.13 -12.56 -17.82
N THR A 34 -6.35 -11.51 -17.02
CA THR A 34 -7.63 -10.78 -17.01
C THR A 34 -7.71 -9.81 -18.19
N ARG A 35 -8.90 -9.68 -18.81
CA ARG A 35 -9.17 -8.76 -19.93
C ARG A 35 -8.80 -7.30 -19.60
N GLU A 36 -8.70 -6.97 -18.32
CA GLU A 36 -8.37 -5.66 -17.74
C GLU A 36 -6.88 -5.34 -17.85
N ALA A 37 -5.99 -6.34 -17.82
CA ALA A 37 -4.55 -6.16 -18.08
C ALA A 37 -4.26 -5.70 -19.53
N VAL A 38 -5.23 -5.89 -20.45
CA VAL A 38 -5.06 -5.65 -21.89
C VAL A 38 -5.50 -4.24 -22.32
N PHE A 39 -6.22 -3.49 -21.49
CA PHE A 39 -6.79 -2.18 -21.90
C PHE A 39 -5.92 -0.95 -21.61
N THR A 40 -4.61 -1.10 -21.42
CA THR A 40 -3.64 0.01 -21.56
C THR A 40 -2.90 0.00 -22.90
N ALA A 41 -3.33 -0.82 -23.87
CA ALA A 41 -2.74 -0.95 -25.22
C ALA A 41 -2.85 0.29 -26.13
N ARG A 42 -2.95 1.50 -25.57
CA ARG A 42 -2.77 2.77 -26.29
C ARG A 42 -1.77 3.66 -25.56
N GLY A 43 -0.52 3.20 -25.55
CA GLY A 43 0.64 4.07 -25.41
C GLY A 43 1.43 3.93 -24.12
N ARG A 44 2.51 3.14 -24.23
CA ARG A 44 3.75 3.17 -23.43
C ARG A 44 3.65 2.79 -21.95
N ASP A 45 4.07 1.55 -21.69
CA ASP A 45 4.91 1.13 -20.55
C ASP A 45 4.44 1.39 -19.12
N ASN A 46 3.17 1.71 -18.89
CA ASN A 46 2.60 1.71 -17.54
C ASN A 46 2.03 0.33 -17.23
N ILE A 47 2.77 -0.45 -16.43
CA ILE A 47 2.22 -1.61 -15.72
C ILE A 47 1.26 -1.02 -14.68
N VAL A 48 -0.02 -0.93 -15.05
CA VAL A 48 -1.09 -0.49 -14.13
C VAL A 48 -1.60 -1.73 -13.41
N ASN A 49 -1.75 -1.64 -12.09
CA ASN A 49 -2.39 -2.68 -11.29
C ASN A 49 -3.77 -2.96 -11.88
N CYS A 50 -4.20 -4.22 -11.95
CA CYS A 50 -5.55 -4.50 -12.45
C CYS A 50 -6.60 -3.80 -11.57
N LEU A 51 -7.74 -3.46 -12.17
CA LEU A 51 -8.82 -2.72 -11.51
C LEU A 51 -9.26 -3.37 -10.19
N ALA A 52 -9.16 -4.70 -10.09
CA ALA A 52 -9.44 -5.44 -8.86
C ALA A 52 -8.44 -5.16 -7.72
N CYS A 53 -7.17 -4.91 -8.05
CA CYS A 53 -6.12 -4.65 -7.06
C CYS A 53 -5.90 -3.15 -6.82
N GLU A 54 -6.31 -2.28 -7.76
CA GLU A 54 -6.15 -0.84 -7.65
C GLU A 54 -6.60 -0.26 -6.30
N PRO A 55 -7.75 -0.65 -5.71
CA PRO A 55 -8.15 -0.19 -4.38
C PRO A 55 -7.16 -0.57 -3.26
N ILE A 56 -6.55 -1.75 -3.36
CA ILE A 56 -5.54 -2.20 -2.38
C ILE A 56 -4.32 -1.28 -2.45
N TYR A 57 -3.85 -0.96 -3.65
CA TYR A 57 -2.68 -0.07 -3.84
C TYR A 57 -3.00 1.39 -3.47
N GLN A 58 -4.19 1.89 -3.80
CA GLN A 58 -4.64 3.23 -3.43
C GLN A 58 -4.68 3.45 -1.91
N VAL A 59 -4.98 2.40 -1.14
CA VAL A 59 -4.97 2.45 0.34
C VAL A 59 -3.57 2.14 0.89
N LEU A 60 -2.83 1.22 0.29
CA LEU A 60 -1.51 0.82 0.77
C LEU A 60 -0.50 1.97 0.70
N GLU A 61 -0.46 2.71 -0.42
CA GLU A 61 0.51 3.80 -0.63
C GLU A 61 0.48 4.90 0.47
N PRO A 62 -0.67 5.51 0.83
CA PRO A 62 -0.71 6.50 1.90
C PRO A 62 -0.38 5.91 3.28
N LEU A 63 -0.75 4.64 3.54
CA LEU A 63 -0.46 3.99 4.82
C LEU A 63 1.04 3.68 4.98
N GLU A 64 1.73 3.30 3.89
CA GLU A 64 3.17 3.13 3.89
C GLU A 64 3.89 4.45 4.18
N LYS A 65 3.46 5.54 3.55
CA LYS A 65 3.99 6.90 3.82
C LYS A 65 3.76 7.32 5.27
N ALA A 66 2.56 7.08 5.81
CA ALA A 66 2.25 7.36 7.20
C ALA A 66 3.15 6.56 8.17
N LEU A 67 3.38 5.27 7.88
CA LEU A 67 4.27 4.43 8.67
C LEU A 67 5.73 4.90 8.60
N GLU A 68 6.20 5.37 7.43
CA GLU A 68 7.54 5.95 7.30
C GLU A 68 7.71 7.25 8.10
N ILE A 69 6.70 8.12 8.11
CA ILE A 69 6.72 9.35 8.92
C ILE A 69 6.86 9.00 10.40
N LEU A 70 6.05 8.06 10.89
CA LEU A 70 6.13 7.62 12.28
C LEU A 70 7.50 7.01 12.61
N LYS A 71 8.13 6.29 11.68
CA LYS A 71 9.48 5.73 11.87
C LYS A 71 10.61 6.77 11.83
N LYS A 72 10.45 7.86 11.06
CA LYS A 72 11.46 8.94 10.91
C LYS A 72 11.45 9.95 12.06
N GLU A 73 10.33 10.10 12.76
CA GLU A 73 10.18 10.98 13.94
C GLU A 73 10.82 10.41 15.23
N ARG A 74 11.64 9.36 15.10
CA ARG A 74 12.40 8.72 16.17
C ARG A 74 13.88 9.09 16.07
#